data_AF-A0AAP2M4K8-F1
#
_entry.id   AF-A0AAP2M4K8-F1
#
_cell.length_a   1.000
_cell.length_b   1.000
_cell.length_c   1.000
_cell.angle_alpha   90.00
_cell.angle_beta   90.00
_cell.angle_gamma   90.00
#
_symmetry.space_group_name_H-M   'P 1'
#
loop_
_entity.id
_entity.type
_entity.pdbx_description
1 polymer ?
#
loop_
_entity_poly.entity_id
_entity_poly.type
_entity_poly.pdbx_seq_one_letter_code
_entity_poly.pdbx_strand_id
1 'polypeptide(L)' 'MQQATVEVKEVEVLIKGIWKKKKFNDIQKGQTFKIEENGRVKKYIARTDPYWDDMYETYIIDLLDKNKIRRSR' A
#
# COMPACT_ATOMS: atom_id res chain seq x y z
N MET A 1 -0.57 -25.06 -13.78
CA MET A 1 -0.78 -23.61 -13.59
C MET A 1 -0.87 -23.39 -12.10
N GLN A 2 0.12 -22.77 -11.48
CA GLN A 2 0.02 -22.41 -10.07
C GLN A 2 -1.06 -21.34 -9.99
N GLN A 3 -2.25 -21.72 -9.51
CA GLN A 3 -3.20 -20.75 -8.99
C GLN A 3 -2.48 -20.12 -7.81
N ALA A 4 -1.75 -19.04 -8.06
CA ALA A 4 -1.42 -18.08 -7.03
C ALA A 4 -2.79 -17.63 -6.51
N THR A 5 -3.25 -18.28 -5.44
CA THR A 5 -4.32 -17.76 -4.60
C THR A 5 -3.72 -16.48 -4.06
N VAL A 6 -3.89 -15.39 -4.82
CA VAL A 6 -3.44 -14.07 -4.42
C VAL A 6 -4.18 -13.80 -3.12
N GLU A 7 -3.49 -14.04 -2.00
CA GLU A 7 -4.06 -13.81 -0.68
C GLU A 7 -4.49 -12.35 -0.68
N VAL A 8 -5.81 -12.15 -0.68
CA VAL A 8 -6.40 -10.82 -0.74
C VAL A 8 -6.04 -10.16 0.59
N LYS A 9 -4.92 -9.44 0.61
CA LYS A 9 -4.41 -8.84 1.84
C LYS A 9 -5.35 -7.71 2.25
N GLU A 10 -5.89 -7.82 3.45
CA GLU A 10 -6.63 -6.74 4.07
C GLU A 10 -5.64 -5.71 4.63
N VAL A 11 -5.90 -4.45 4.34
CA VAL A 11 -5.07 -3.31 4.73
C VAL A 11 -5.94 -2.19 5.29
N GLU A 12 -5.38 -1.33 6.12
CA GLU A 12 -6.11 -0.18 6.65
C GLU A 12 -5.86 1.04 5.76
N VAL A 13 -6.91 1.55 5.14
CA VAL A 13 -6.90 2.72 4.25
C VAL A 13 -7.38 3.94 5.02
N LEU A 14 -6.68 5.06 4.85
CA LEU A 14 -7.05 6.36 5.41
C LEU A 14 -8.10 7.02 4.52
N ILE A 15 -9.33 7.06 4.97
CA ILE A 15 -10.46 7.67 4.27
C ILE A 15 -10.99 8.79 5.16
N LYS A 16 -10.90 10.05 4.69
CA LYS A 16 -11.38 11.24 5.41
C LYS A 16 -10.88 11.34 6.86
N GLY A 17 -9.62 10.96 7.10
CA GLY A 17 -9.00 11.02 8.44
C GLY A 17 -9.24 9.80 9.33
N ILE A 18 -10.02 8.82 8.87
CA ILE A 18 -10.33 7.59 9.62
C ILE A 18 -9.66 6.39 8.93
N TRP A 19 -9.00 5.55 9.70
CA TRP A 19 -8.47 4.27 9.21
C TRP A 19 -9.60 3.25 9.12
N LYS A 20 -9.78 2.67 7.94
CA LYS A 20 -10.78 1.63 7.68
C LYS A 20 -10.12 0.44 7.00
N LYS A 21 -10.45 -0.77 7.46
CA LYS A 21 -10.02 -2.00 6.79
C LYS A 21 -10.66 -2.11 5.41
N LYS A 22 -9.85 -2.44 4.41
CA LYS A 22 -10.25 -2.65 3.02
C LYS A 22 -9.34 -3.69 2.38
N LYS A 23 -9.78 -4.32 1.30
CA LYS A 23 -8.90 -5.15 0.48
C LYS A 23 -7.89 -4.27 -0.23
N PHE A 24 -6.66 -4.75 -0.39
CA PHE A 24 -5.64 -3.99 -1.10
C PHE A 24 -6.06 -3.62 -2.53
N ASN A 25 -6.69 -4.56 -3.25
CA ASN A 25 -7.20 -4.33 -4.60
C ASN A 25 -8.34 -3.29 -4.67
N ASP A 26 -8.96 -2.95 -3.55
CA ASP A 26 -10.00 -1.91 -3.52
C ASP A 26 -9.42 -0.51 -3.24
N ILE A 27 -8.11 -0.39 -3.01
CA ILE A 27 -7.44 0.90 -2.85
C ILE A 27 -7.51 1.65 -4.18
N GLN A 28 -7.70 2.96 -4.12
CA GLN A 28 -7.63 3.81 -5.29
C GLN A 28 -6.31 4.57 -5.34
N LYS A 29 -5.85 4.91 -6.54
CA LYS A 29 -4.72 5.83 -6.73
C LYS A 29 -4.83 7.06 -5.83
N GLY A 30 -3.74 7.38 -5.15
CA GLY A 30 -3.61 8.54 -4.25
C GLY A 30 -4.12 8.30 -2.82
N GLN A 31 -4.75 7.15 -2.53
CA GLN A 31 -5.14 6.83 -1.17
C GLN A 31 -3.93 6.41 -0.34
N THR A 32 -3.92 6.84 0.92
CA THR A 32 -2.94 6.40 1.92
C THR A 32 -3.47 5.15 2.60
N PHE A 33 -2.63 4.14 2.77
CA PHE A 33 -2.96 2.93 3.52
C PHE A 33 -1.76 2.47 4.34
N LYS A 34 -1.94 1.52 5.24
CA LYS A 34 -0.87 0.95 6.06
C LYS A 34 -0.90 -0.57 6.01
N ILE A 35 0.29 -1.16 5.95
CA ILE A 35 0.51 -2.61 6.00
C ILE A 35 1.32 -2.90 7.27
N GLU A 36 0.92 -3.94 7.98
CA GLU A 36 1.72 -4.51 9.07
C GLU A 36 2.58 -5.65 8.53
N GLU A 37 3.89 -5.48 8.60
CA GLU A 37 4.87 -6.50 8.19
C GLU A 37 5.93 -6.64 9.26
N ASN A 38 6.18 -7.89 9.70
CA ASN A 38 7.16 -8.20 10.74
C ASN A 38 6.93 -7.37 12.03
N GLY A 39 5.67 -7.16 12.42
CA GLY A 39 5.28 -6.37 13.60
C GLY A 39 5.52 -4.85 13.46
N ARG A 40 5.86 -4.36 12.26
CA ARG A 40 6.01 -2.93 11.97
C ARG A 40 4.92 -2.47 11.02
N VAL A 41 4.25 -1.39 11.42
CA VAL A 41 3.25 -0.72 10.59
C VAL A 41 3.94 0.28 9.68
N LYS A 42 3.96 -0.01 8.38
CA LYS A 42 4.44 0.91 7.34
C LYS A 42 3.27 1.59 6.65
N LYS A 43 3.43 2.88 6.32
CA LYS A 43 2.39 3.68 5.65
C LYS A 43 2.80 3.94 4.21
N TYR A 44 1.87 3.73 3.29
CA TYR A 44 2.09 3.84 1.86
C TYR A 44 1.02 4.73 1.22
N ILE A 45 1.32 5.29 0.05
CA ILE A 45 0.37 5.94 -0.84
C ILE A 45 0.31 5.13 -2.13
N ALA A 46 -0.89 4.77 -2.58
CA ALA A 46 -1.07 4.12 -3.88
C ALA A 46 -0.68 5.10 -5.02
N ARG A 47 0.33 4.74 -5.83
CA ARG A 47 0.79 5.52 -6.99
C ARG A 47 -0.14 5.37 -8.19
N THR A 48 -0.74 4.20 -8.33
CA THR A 48 -1.74 3.82 -9.33
C THR A 48 -2.85 3.03 -8.65
N ASP A 49 -3.88 2.62 -9.39
CA ASP A 49 -4.85 1.63 -8.89
C ASP A 49 -4.09 0.31 -8.68
N PRO A 50 -3.84 -0.07 -7.42
CA PRO A 50 -2.85 -1.07 -7.10
C PRO A 50 -3.48 -2.46 -7.20
N TYR A 51 -2.73 -3.39 -7.79
CA TYR A 51 -3.07 -4.81 -7.80
C TYR A 51 -2.10 -5.53 -6.87
N TRP A 52 -2.62 -6.42 -6.02
CA TRP A 52 -1.79 -7.26 -5.17
C TRP A 52 -1.15 -8.37 -6.02
N ASP A 53 0.04 -8.10 -6.56
CA ASP A 53 0.88 -9.07 -7.28
C ASP A 53 2.32 -9.03 -6.72
N ASP A 54 3.22 -9.84 -7.28
CA ASP A 54 4.65 -9.83 -6.89
C ASP A 54 5.32 -8.45 -7.09
N MET A 55 4.71 -7.57 -7.88
CA MET A 55 5.16 -6.21 -8.17
C MET A 55 4.36 -5.14 -7.40
N TYR A 56 3.60 -5.50 -6.36
CA TYR A 56 2.74 -4.54 -5.63
C TYR A 56 3.51 -3.34 -5.10
N GLU A 57 4.80 -3.54 -4.76
CA GLU A 57 5.72 -2.49 -4.33
C GLU A 57 5.87 -1.37 -5.39
N THR A 58 5.75 -1.68 -6.68
CA THR A 58 5.82 -0.70 -7.77
C THR A 58 4.58 0.21 -7.84
N TYR A 59 3.45 -0.27 -7.31
CA TYR A 59 2.20 0.48 -7.28
C TYR A 59 2.06 1.39 -6.07
N ILE A 60 3.03 1.39 -5.15
CA ILE A 60 2.92 2.08 -3.85
C ILE A 60 4.14 2.97 -3.59
N ILE A 61 3.97 4.05 -2.84
CA ILE A 61 5.04 4.96 -2.41
C ILE A 61 5.08 4.92 -0.89
N ASP A 62 6.20 4.50 -0.31
CA ASP A 62 6.39 4.59 1.14
C ASP A 62 6.48 6.06 1.58
N LEU A 63 5.61 6.43 2.54
CA LEU A 63 5.58 7.78 3.11
C LEU A 63 6.85 8.11 3.89
N LEU A 64 7.54 7.11 4.45
CA LEU A 64 8.85 7.28 5.08
C LEU A 64 9.92 7.53 4.01
N ASP A 65 9.77 6.94 2.82
CA ASP A 65 10.73 7.08 1.70
C ASP A 65 10.53 8.39 0.90
N LYS A 66 9.42 9.12 1.11
CA LYS A 66 9.34 10.54 0.71
C LYS A 66 10.46 11.40 1.32
N ASN A 67 11.01 11.01 2.47
CA ASN A 67 12.21 11.67 3.01
C ASN A 67 13.49 11.34 2.23
N LYS A 68 13.57 10.20 1.51
CA LYS A 68 14.64 9.97 0.54
C LYS A 68 14.43 10.77 -0.74
N ILE A 69 13.19 10.93 -1.22
CA ILE A 69 12.89 11.79 -2.39
C ILE A 69 13.28 13.25 -2.11
N ARG A 70 13.21 13.71 -0.85
CA ARG A 70 13.68 15.04 -0.44
C ARG A 70 15.19 15.17 -0.24
N ARG A 71 15.96 14.08 -0.28
CA ARG A 71 17.43 14.08 -0.08
C ARG A 71 18.24 14.13 -1.39
N SER A 72 17.60 14.26 -2.55
CA SER A 72 18.29 14.46 -3.83
C SER A 72 18.31 15.94 -4.26
N ARG A 73 18.60 16.86 -3.34
CA ARG A 73 18.79 18.28 -3.66
C ARG A 73 20.02 18.84 -2.98
#